data_AF-A0A379PKL6-F1
#
_entry.id   AF-A0A379PKL6-F1
#
_cell.length_a   1.000
_cell.length_b   1.000
_cell.length_c   1.000
_cell.angle_alpha   90.00
_cell.angle_beta   90.00
_cell.angle_gamma   90.00
#
_symmetry.space_group_name_H-M   'P 1'
#
loop_
_entity.id
_entity.type
_entity.pdbx_description
1 polymer ?
#
loop_
_entity_poly.entity_id
_entity_poly.type
_entity_poly.pdbx_seq_one_letter_code
_entity_poly.pdbx_strand_id
1 'polypeptide(L)'
;MKDHEWQLAARRSRSPRAIHFLVCPHSPDSGVLLDKSGEPVLTDYSKVHWKGLATAARAAIERDVPKNIGLYVANDAVDVMDFLHVSTETGRPFRNEQSFEHRVRSTLSQLSMADMRAGITRISDRRPGIHINTPMAGKRPPLGSLILSLKFMSGSQIIDYLSSATDTLFGAPARVATFEGYKPVPTVGRMPAFLSGWLSSQFGVEYGPDCTVVAIERTFSV
;
A
#
# COMPACT_ATOMS: atom_id res chain seq x y z
N MET A 1 -21.27 -22.06 -19.95
CA MET A 1 -20.97 -20.97 -18.98
C MET A 1 -20.14 -21.46 -17.80
N LYS A 2 -20.59 -22.48 -17.05
CA LYS A 2 -19.84 -23.06 -15.91
C LYS A 2 -18.43 -23.57 -16.27
N ASP A 3 -18.24 -24.22 -17.41
CA ASP A 3 -16.92 -24.76 -17.79
C ASP A 3 -15.88 -23.68 -18.08
N HIS A 4 -16.30 -22.53 -18.62
CA HIS A 4 -15.40 -21.41 -18.91
C HIS A 4 -14.95 -20.70 -17.63
N GLU A 5 -15.85 -20.51 -16.68
CA GLU A 5 -15.52 -19.95 -15.35
C GLU A 5 -14.61 -20.89 -14.56
N TRP A 6 -14.86 -22.20 -14.60
CA TRP A 6 -13.99 -23.20 -13.98
C TRP A 6 -12.60 -23.24 -14.62
N GLN A 7 -12.51 -23.19 -15.96
CA GLN A 7 -11.22 -23.13 -16.65
C GLN A 7 -10.46 -21.84 -16.34
N LEU A 8 -11.16 -20.69 -16.26
CA LEU A 8 -10.55 -19.42 -15.88
C LEU A 8 -10.05 -19.45 -14.44
N ALA A 9 -10.83 -20.01 -13.50
CA ALA A 9 -10.43 -20.17 -12.11
C ALA A 9 -9.22 -21.11 -11.96
N ALA A 10 -9.19 -22.22 -12.71
CA ALA A 10 -8.08 -23.18 -12.73
C ALA A 10 -6.81 -22.61 -13.37
N ARG A 11 -6.93 -21.77 -14.41
CA ARG A 11 -5.78 -21.03 -14.96
C ARG A 11 -5.26 -20.01 -13.95
N ARG A 12 -6.15 -19.18 -13.38
CA ARG A 12 -5.79 -18.20 -12.34
C ARG A 12 -5.12 -18.85 -11.14
N SER A 13 -5.51 -20.06 -10.72
CA SER A 13 -4.90 -20.78 -9.60
C SER A 13 -3.44 -21.19 -9.85
N ARG A 14 -3.04 -21.36 -11.11
CA ARG A 14 -1.69 -21.74 -11.51
C ARG A 14 -0.82 -20.57 -11.98
N SER A 15 -1.42 -19.42 -12.25
CA SER A 15 -0.72 -18.22 -12.70
C SER A 15 -0.20 -17.36 -11.53
N PRO A 16 0.96 -16.70 -11.70
CA PRO A 16 1.42 -15.67 -10.79
C PRO A 16 0.38 -14.57 -10.57
N ARG A 17 0.27 -14.10 -9.33
CA ARG A 17 -0.60 -12.99 -8.97
C ARG A 17 -0.02 -12.13 -7.86
N ALA A 18 -0.31 -10.85 -7.91
CA ALA A 18 0.07 -9.88 -6.90
C ALA A 18 -1.17 -9.43 -6.16
N ILE A 19 -1.09 -9.39 -4.83
CA ILE A 19 -2.10 -8.79 -3.97
C ILE A 19 -1.55 -7.46 -3.49
N HIS A 20 -2.29 -6.40 -3.74
CA HIS A 20 -1.94 -5.05 -3.30
C HIS A 20 -2.63 -4.74 -1.97
N PHE A 21 -1.85 -4.25 -1.03
CA PHE A 21 -2.26 -3.84 0.30
C PHE A 21 -2.09 -2.33 0.41
N LEU A 22 -3.16 -1.67 0.81
CA LEU A 22 -3.11 -0.32 1.34
C LEU A 22 -2.77 -0.41 2.82
N VAL A 23 -1.72 0.27 3.24
CA VAL A 23 -1.26 0.30 4.65
C VAL A 23 -1.34 1.75 5.12
N CYS A 24 -2.24 1.99 6.08
CA CYS A 24 -2.53 3.29 6.65
C CYS A 24 -2.00 3.32 8.10
N PRO A 25 -0.81 3.91 8.34
CA PRO A 25 -0.35 4.17 9.69
C PRO A 25 -1.35 5.06 10.43
N HIS A 26 -1.61 4.78 11.70
CA HIS A 26 -2.51 5.61 12.49
C HIS A 26 -1.81 6.90 12.92
N SER A 27 -2.59 7.95 13.14
CA SER A 27 -2.09 9.14 13.83
C SER A 27 -1.73 8.80 15.27
N PRO A 28 -0.81 9.55 15.90
CA PRO A 28 -0.61 9.48 17.35
C PRO A 28 -1.89 9.93 18.07
N ASP A 29 -1.99 9.64 19.38
CA ASP A 29 -3.15 9.99 20.21
C ASP A 29 -3.44 11.50 20.25
N SER A 30 -2.43 12.34 20.01
CA SER A 30 -2.58 13.79 19.88
C SER A 30 -3.37 14.20 18.62
N GLY A 31 -3.54 13.30 17.66
CA GLY A 31 -4.26 13.51 16.41
C GLY A 31 -3.52 14.34 15.35
N VAL A 32 -2.32 14.86 15.65
CA VAL A 32 -1.56 15.73 14.74
C VAL A 32 -0.23 15.09 14.36
N LEU A 33 0.02 14.95 13.06
CA LEU A 33 1.31 14.54 12.51
C LEU A 33 2.23 15.76 12.44
N LEU A 34 2.99 15.98 13.50
CA LEU A 34 3.99 17.04 13.62
C LEU A 34 5.39 16.41 13.66
N ASP A 35 6.40 17.22 13.39
CA ASP A 35 7.76 16.84 13.76
C ASP A 35 7.95 16.84 15.28
N LYS A 36 9.14 16.42 15.73
CA LYS A 36 9.52 16.39 17.15
C LYS A 36 9.54 17.77 17.83
N SER A 37 9.54 18.85 17.04
CA SER A 37 9.52 20.24 17.52
C SER A 37 8.10 20.81 17.54
N GLY A 38 7.10 20.09 17.00
CA GLY A 38 5.72 20.53 16.89
C GLY A 38 5.39 21.26 15.59
N GLU A 39 6.26 21.22 14.58
CA GLU A 39 6.07 21.94 13.33
C GLU A 39 5.45 21.06 12.22
N PRO A 40 4.65 21.64 11.30
CA PRO A 40 4.15 20.93 10.12
C PRO A 40 5.28 20.50 9.19
N VAL A 41 5.24 19.26 8.71
CA VAL A 41 6.28 18.73 7.80
C VAL A 41 5.75 18.59 6.38
N LEU A 42 6.55 19.04 5.41
CA LEU A 42 6.33 18.78 3.98
C LEU A 42 7.48 17.92 3.43
N THR A 43 7.14 16.85 2.73
CA THR A 43 8.08 15.84 2.20
C THR A 43 8.12 15.87 0.68
N ASP A 44 9.31 15.77 0.11
CA ASP A 44 9.51 15.57 -1.33
C ASP A 44 9.49 14.06 -1.63
N TYR A 45 8.35 13.55 -2.10
CA TYR A 45 8.13 12.11 -2.32
C TYR A 45 9.06 11.51 -3.37
N SER A 46 9.60 12.35 -4.28
CA SER A 46 10.59 11.90 -5.28
C SER A 46 11.93 11.52 -4.66
N LYS A 47 12.21 12.00 -3.44
CA LYS A 47 13.45 11.75 -2.69
C LYS A 47 13.30 10.68 -1.60
N VAL A 48 12.07 10.20 -1.36
CA VAL A 48 11.82 9.15 -0.37
C VAL A 48 12.48 7.85 -0.81
N HIS A 49 13.17 7.18 0.12
CA HIS A 49 13.91 5.95 -0.15
C HIS A 49 12.99 4.71 -0.17
N TRP A 50 12.08 4.65 -1.15
CA TRP A 50 11.10 3.56 -1.33
C TRP A 50 11.75 2.17 -1.44
N LYS A 51 12.90 2.09 -2.13
CA LYS A 51 13.66 0.84 -2.29
C LYS A 51 14.27 0.35 -0.97
N GLY A 52 14.61 1.29 -0.07
CA GLY A 52 15.02 0.98 1.29
C GLY A 52 13.91 0.28 2.06
N LEU A 53 12.67 0.78 1.98
CA LEU A 53 11.51 0.13 2.60
C LEU A 53 11.29 -1.28 2.02
N ALA A 54 11.35 -1.43 0.70
CA ALA A 54 11.19 -2.72 0.05
C ALA A 54 12.22 -3.75 0.52
N THR A 55 13.48 -3.31 0.70
CA THR A 55 14.57 -4.15 1.20
C THR A 55 14.34 -4.56 2.65
N ALA A 56 13.99 -3.61 3.52
CA ALA A 56 13.72 -3.88 4.94
C ALA A 56 12.51 -4.82 5.12
N ALA A 57 11.43 -4.55 4.39
CA ALA A 57 10.22 -5.36 4.44
C ALA A 57 10.45 -6.78 3.88
N ARG A 58 11.30 -6.94 2.85
CA ARG A 58 11.67 -8.28 2.35
C ARG A 58 12.51 -9.05 3.37
N ALA A 59 13.44 -8.38 4.04
CA ALA A 59 14.25 -8.98 5.10
C ALA A 59 13.37 -9.43 6.28
N ALA A 60 12.35 -8.64 6.64
CA ALA A 60 11.43 -8.96 7.73
C ALA A 60 10.72 -10.31 7.52
N ILE A 61 10.27 -10.60 6.29
CA ILE A 61 9.52 -11.83 5.97
C ILE A 61 10.38 -12.99 5.46
N GLU A 62 11.70 -12.84 5.36
CA GLU A 62 12.54 -13.83 4.65
C GLU A 62 12.47 -15.24 5.27
N ARG A 63 12.21 -15.33 6.58
CA ARG A 63 12.06 -16.61 7.29
C ARG A 63 10.66 -17.22 7.16
N ASP A 64 9.66 -16.38 6.91
CA ASP A 64 8.26 -16.78 6.87
C ASP A 64 7.81 -17.17 5.46
N VAL A 65 8.45 -16.60 4.44
CA VAL A 65 8.06 -16.81 3.05
C VAL A 65 9.21 -17.23 2.13
N PRO A 66 8.99 -18.19 1.21
CA PRO A 66 9.95 -18.56 0.19
C PRO A 66 10.50 -17.38 -0.61
N LYS A 67 11.75 -17.52 -1.09
CA LYS A 67 12.45 -16.48 -1.87
C LYS A 67 11.79 -16.15 -3.22
N ASN A 68 10.96 -17.06 -3.74
CA ASN A 68 10.23 -16.83 -5.00
C ASN A 68 8.95 -16.02 -4.82
N ILE A 69 8.50 -15.76 -3.58
CA ILE A 69 7.42 -14.81 -3.30
C ILE A 69 8.02 -13.40 -3.32
N GLY A 70 7.56 -12.60 -4.27
CA GLY A 70 8.03 -11.22 -4.45
C GLY A 70 7.37 -10.27 -3.46
N LEU A 71 8.13 -9.27 -3.01
CA LEU A 71 7.64 -8.14 -2.24
C LEU A 71 7.98 -6.86 -2.98
N TYR A 72 6.99 -5.97 -3.13
CA TYR A 72 7.15 -4.72 -3.84
C TYR A 72 6.50 -3.57 -3.08
N VAL A 73 7.17 -2.42 -3.06
CA VAL A 73 6.66 -1.17 -2.49
C VAL A 73 6.39 -0.22 -3.65
N ALA A 74 5.25 0.46 -3.64
CA ALA A 74 5.00 1.51 -4.61
C ALA A 74 6.05 2.63 -4.52
N ASN A 75 6.51 3.14 -5.65
CA ASN A 75 7.42 4.31 -5.68
C ASN A 75 6.72 5.66 -5.45
N ASP A 76 5.53 5.61 -4.87
CA ASP A 76 4.71 6.76 -4.51
C ASP A 76 3.72 6.33 -3.42
N ALA A 77 3.08 7.29 -2.76
CA ALA A 77 2.15 7.03 -1.66
C ALA A 77 1.07 8.11 -1.57
N VAL A 78 -0.02 7.83 -0.85
CA VAL A 78 -1.10 8.79 -0.61
C VAL A 78 -0.70 9.67 0.57
N ASP A 79 -0.70 11.00 0.39
CA ASP A 79 -0.48 11.93 1.49
C ASP A 79 -1.72 12.09 2.37
N VAL A 80 -1.55 12.60 3.60
CA VAL A 80 -2.65 12.66 4.59
C VAL A 80 -3.82 13.54 4.11
N MET A 81 -3.58 14.55 3.29
CA MET A 81 -4.64 15.44 2.81
C MET A 81 -5.43 14.79 1.68
N ASP A 82 -4.76 14.05 0.80
CA ASP A 82 -5.44 13.17 -0.17
C ASP A 82 -6.27 12.09 0.53
N PHE A 83 -5.74 11.49 1.60
CA PHE A 83 -6.44 10.49 2.41
C PHE A 83 -7.68 11.06 3.09
N LEU A 84 -7.56 12.23 3.73
CA LEU A 84 -8.67 12.95 4.36
C LEU A 84 -9.65 13.55 3.34
N HIS A 85 -9.30 13.51 2.05
CA HIS A 85 -10.07 14.10 0.96
C HIS A 85 -10.29 15.60 1.14
N VAL A 86 -9.26 16.30 1.59
CA VAL A 86 -9.25 17.75 1.86
C VAL A 86 -8.27 18.46 0.92
N SER A 87 -8.71 19.60 0.38
CA SER A 87 -7.89 20.48 -0.45
C SER A 87 -6.84 21.21 0.39
N THR A 88 -5.58 21.12 -0.01
CA THR A 88 -4.47 21.88 0.61
C THR A 88 -4.56 23.38 0.34
N GLU A 89 -5.21 23.79 -0.75
CA GLU A 89 -5.39 25.21 -1.11
C GLU A 89 -6.49 25.90 -0.29
N THR A 90 -7.60 25.20 -0.03
CA THR A 90 -8.79 25.80 0.59
C THR A 90 -9.05 25.31 2.02
N GLY A 91 -8.40 24.23 2.44
CA GLY A 91 -8.67 23.55 3.72
C GLY A 91 -10.05 22.91 3.80
N ARG A 92 -10.78 22.81 2.67
CA ARG A 92 -12.14 22.26 2.61
C ARG A 92 -12.14 20.86 1.98
N PRO A 93 -13.08 19.99 2.39
CA PRO A 93 -13.26 18.70 1.72
C PRO A 93 -13.57 18.89 0.24
N PHE A 94 -13.01 18.04 -0.61
CA PHE A 94 -13.42 17.97 -2.00
C PHE A 94 -14.87 17.46 -2.12
N ARG A 95 -15.65 18.03 -3.04
CA ARG A 95 -17.06 17.65 -3.27
C ARG A 95 -17.29 16.86 -4.56
N ASN A 96 -16.46 17.08 -5.57
CA ASN A 96 -16.62 16.54 -6.92
C ASN A 96 -15.45 15.66 -7.35
N GLU A 97 -14.54 15.34 -6.42
CA GLU A 97 -13.37 14.50 -6.70
C GLU A 97 -13.62 13.06 -6.30
N GLN A 98 -12.99 12.13 -7.02
CA GLN A 98 -12.99 10.73 -6.61
C GLN A 98 -12.25 10.57 -5.29
N SER A 99 -12.80 9.74 -4.38
CA SER A 99 -12.12 9.38 -3.13
C SER A 99 -10.75 8.76 -3.40
N PHE A 100 -9.84 8.88 -2.43
CA PHE A 100 -8.50 8.32 -2.58
C PHE A 100 -8.54 6.81 -2.83
N GLU A 101 -9.45 6.06 -2.19
CA GLU A 101 -9.58 4.61 -2.39
C GLU A 101 -9.93 4.31 -3.87
N HIS A 102 -10.86 5.06 -4.44
CA HIS A 102 -11.23 4.90 -5.85
C HIS A 102 -10.07 5.22 -6.78
N ARG A 103 -9.29 6.26 -6.49
CA ARG A 103 -8.10 6.64 -7.28
C ARG A 103 -6.98 5.61 -7.18
N VAL A 104 -6.72 5.08 -5.99
CA VAL A 104 -5.76 4.00 -5.77
C VAL A 104 -6.20 2.75 -6.56
N ARG A 105 -7.45 2.30 -6.42
CA ARG A 105 -7.98 1.16 -7.20
C ARG A 105 -7.83 1.39 -8.70
N SER A 106 -8.24 2.55 -9.17
CA SER A 106 -8.16 2.92 -10.59
C SER A 106 -6.72 2.99 -11.12
N THR A 107 -5.75 3.31 -10.26
CA THR A 107 -4.32 3.30 -10.60
C THR A 107 -3.78 1.88 -10.61
N LEU A 108 -4.14 1.07 -9.62
CA LEU A 108 -3.69 -0.31 -9.48
C LEU A 108 -4.27 -1.24 -10.55
N SER A 109 -5.50 -1.00 -11.01
CA SER A 109 -6.13 -1.78 -12.09
C SER A 109 -5.43 -1.66 -13.44
N GLN A 110 -4.62 -0.61 -13.62
CA GLN A 110 -3.81 -0.39 -14.83
C GLN A 110 -2.44 -1.09 -14.77
N LEU A 111 -2.10 -1.71 -13.63
CA LEU A 111 -0.79 -2.34 -13.45
C LEU A 111 -0.73 -3.71 -14.07
N SER A 112 0.46 -4.02 -14.57
CA SER A 112 0.87 -5.33 -15.03
C SER A 112 2.01 -5.87 -14.15
N MET A 113 2.34 -7.15 -14.33
CA MET A 113 3.51 -7.74 -13.67
C MET A 113 4.84 -7.10 -14.08
N ALA A 114 4.91 -6.45 -15.25
CA ALA A 114 6.10 -5.77 -15.72
C ALA A 114 6.39 -4.49 -14.92
N ASP A 115 5.37 -3.92 -14.27
CA ASP A 115 5.49 -2.74 -13.43
C ASP A 115 6.07 -3.03 -12.05
N MET A 116 6.24 -4.31 -11.72
CA MET A 116 6.79 -4.80 -10.46
C MET A 116 8.18 -5.36 -10.66
N ARG A 117 9.21 -4.53 -10.43
CA ARG A 117 10.60 -4.89 -10.67
C ARG A 117 11.51 -4.36 -9.56
N ALA A 118 12.51 -5.16 -9.19
CA ALA A 118 13.55 -4.78 -8.23
C ALA A 118 12.99 -4.24 -6.90
N GLY A 119 11.91 -4.86 -6.39
CA GLY A 119 11.25 -4.48 -5.14
C GLY A 119 10.35 -3.25 -5.24
N ILE A 120 10.15 -2.70 -6.44
CA ILE A 120 9.34 -1.50 -6.65
C ILE A 120 8.14 -1.79 -7.56
N THR A 121 6.99 -1.25 -7.19
CA THR A 121 5.81 -1.12 -8.06
C THR A 121 5.77 0.29 -8.63
N ARG A 122 5.86 0.45 -9.95
CA ARG A 122 5.91 1.77 -10.60
C ARG A 122 4.51 2.37 -10.77
N ILE A 123 4.18 3.36 -9.95
CA ILE A 123 2.89 4.07 -9.98
C ILE A 123 2.99 5.60 -10.13
N SER A 124 4.14 6.21 -9.81
CA SER A 124 4.32 7.68 -9.84
C SER A 124 3.95 8.35 -11.16
N ASP A 125 4.13 7.63 -12.27
CA ASP A 125 3.95 8.17 -13.62
C ASP A 125 2.54 7.91 -14.16
N ARG A 126 1.67 7.29 -13.37
CA ARG A 126 0.30 6.96 -13.77
C ARG A 126 -0.55 8.22 -13.81
N ARG A 127 -1.54 8.20 -14.72
CA ARG A 127 -2.53 9.28 -14.89
C ARG A 127 -3.94 8.67 -14.83
N PRO A 128 -4.86 9.25 -14.05
CA PRO A 128 -4.72 10.47 -13.24
C PRO A 128 -3.79 10.30 -12.01
N GLY A 129 -3.46 9.07 -11.62
CA GLY A 129 -2.59 8.78 -10.48
C GLY A 129 -3.35 8.76 -9.15
N ILE A 130 -2.61 8.66 -8.04
CA ILE A 130 -3.17 8.48 -6.69
C ILE A 130 -3.46 9.80 -5.96
N HIS A 131 -2.95 10.92 -6.45
CA HIS A 131 -3.04 12.21 -5.80
C HIS A 131 -4.22 13.06 -6.32
N ILE A 132 -4.83 13.83 -5.42
CA ILE A 132 -5.84 14.84 -5.75
C ILE A 132 -5.23 16.22 -5.60
N ASN A 133 -4.47 16.42 -4.52
CA ASN A 133 -3.80 17.68 -4.23
C ASN A 133 -2.55 17.88 -5.09
N THR A 134 -2.35 19.14 -5.48
CA THR A 134 -1.12 19.61 -6.10
C THR A 134 -0.04 19.78 -5.02
N PRO A 135 1.22 19.38 -5.28
CA PRO A 135 2.33 19.63 -4.35
C PRO A 135 2.55 21.12 -4.09
N MET A 136 2.86 21.48 -2.85
CA MET A 136 3.29 22.82 -2.45
C MET A 136 4.82 22.92 -2.59
N ALA A 137 5.31 23.72 -3.56
CA ALA A 137 6.74 23.83 -3.87
C ALA A 137 7.42 22.46 -4.10
N GLY A 138 6.73 21.55 -4.80
CA GLY A 138 7.22 20.19 -5.08
C GLY A 138 7.14 19.23 -3.89
N LYS A 139 6.59 19.65 -2.75
CA LYS A 139 6.46 18.85 -1.54
C LYS A 139 4.99 18.57 -1.20
N ARG A 140 4.77 17.52 -0.42
CA ARG A 140 3.45 17.07 0.02
C ARG A 140 3.39 16.94 1.53
N PRO A 141 2.20 16.97 2.14
CA PRO A 141 2.01 16.56 3.52
C PRO A 141 2.58 15.16 3.81
N PRO A 142 2.75 14.80 5.09
CA PRO A 142 3.22 13.48 5.47
C PRO A 142 2.30 12.37 4.96
N LEU A 143 2.84 11.16 4.91
CA LEU A 143 2.16 9.99 4.36
C LEU A 143 0.89 9.66 5.14
N GLY A 144 -0.23 9.52 4.43
CA GLY A 144 -1.48 8.97 4.97
C GLY A 144 -1.59 7.46 4.73
N SER A 145 -1.07 7.00 3.59
CA SER A 145 -1.04 5.57 3.28
C SER A 145 0.01 5.21 2.23
N LEU A 146 0.61 4.03 2.36
CA LEU A 146 1.49 3.43 1.35
C LEU A 146 0.87 2.19 0.73
N ILE A 147 1.46 1.73 -0.39
CA ILE A 147 1.03 0.53 -1.10
C ILE A 147 2.15 -0.51 -1.08
N LEU A 148 1.87 -1.67 -0.51
CA LEU A 148 2.73 -2.85 -0.46
C LEU A 148 2.10 -3.97 -1.27
N SER A 149 2.91 -4.73 -2.02
CA SER A 149 2.41 -5.78 -2.91
C SER A 149 3.15 -7.08 -2.64
N LEU A 150 2.40 -8.16 -2.44
CA LEU A 150 2.95 -9.52 -2.37
C LEU A 150 2.64 -10.26 -3.67
N LYS A 151 3.67 -10.71 -4.38
CA LYS A 151 3.56 -11.49 -5.60
C LYS A 151 3.79 -12.96 -5.32
N PHE A 152 2.75 -13.75 -5.51
CA PHE A 152 2.76 -15.19 -5.40
C PHE A 152 2.86 -15.82 -6.78
N MET A 153 3.53 -16.96 -6.88
CA MET A 153 3.71 -17.72 -8.12
C MET A 153 2.50 -18.62 -8.43
N SER A 154 1.70 -18.95 -7.42
CA SER A 154 0.49 -19.74 -7.54
C SER A 154 -0.55 -19.36 -6.48
N GLY A 155 -1.77 -19.83 -6.66
CA GLY A 155 -2.85 -19.67 -5.67
C GLY A 155 -2.60 -20.43 -4.36
N SER A 156 -1.92 -21.58 -4.40
CA SER A 156 -1.59 -22.35 -3.18
C SER A 156 -0.68 -21.56 -2.24
N GLN A 157 0.31 -20.85 -2.79
CA GLN A 157 1.20 -20.03 -1.97
C GLN A 157 0.46 -18.91 -1.21
N ILE A 158 -0.69 -18.45 -1.69
CA ILE A 158 -1.50 -17.46 -0.96
C ILE A 158 -2.09 -18.11 0.28
N ILE A 159 -2.62 -19.33 0.15
CA ILE A 159 -3.18 -20.08 1.27
C ILE A 159 -2.10 -20.36 2.32
N ASP A 160 -0.90 -20.76 1.85
CA ASP A 160 0.18 -21.19 2.72
C ASP A 160 0.88 -20.02 3.43
N TYR A 161 1.08 -18.88 2.75
CA TYR A 161 2.02 -17.85 3.22
C TYR A 161 1.39 -16.49 3.53
N LEU A 162 0.20 -16.17 3.00
CA LEU A 162 -0.38 -14.83 3.15
C LEU A 162 -0.51 -14.39 4.61
N SER A 163 -1.09 -15.25 5.47
CA SER A 163 -1.31 -14.91 6.87
C SER A 163 0.01 -14.62 7.58
N SER A 164 1.01 -15.50 7.45
CA SER A 164 2.33 -15.30 8.06
C SER A 164 3.05 -14.06 7.54
N ALA A 165 3.03 -13.82 6.22
CA ALA A 165 3.68 -12.67 5.62
C ALA A 165 3.08 -11.36 6.13
N THR A 166 1.75 -11.31 6.21
CA THR A 166 1.03 -10.10 6.59
C THR A 166 1.08 -9.85 8.09
N ASP A 167 1.11 -10.90 8.91
CA ASP A 167 1.38 -10.79 10.34
C ASP A 167 2.74 -10.16 10.60
N THR A 168 3.80 -10.60 9.93
CA THR A 168 5.13 -10.00 10.05
C THR A 168 5.21 -8.58 9.47
N LEU A 169 4.56 -8.32 8.33
CA LEU A 169 4.61 -7.00 7.66
C LEU A 169 3.76 -5.93 8.33
N PHE A 170 2.67 -6.32 9.00
CA PHE A 170 1.63 -5.40 9.46
C PHE A 170 1.23 -5.59 10.93
N GLY A 171 1.80 -6.60 11.60
CA GLY A 171 1.44 -6.96 12.97
C GLY A 171 0.07 -7.61 13.12
N ALA A 172 -0.54 -8.04 12.00
CA ALA A 172 -1.78 -8.83 12.00
C ALA A 172 -1.98 -9.55 10.65
N PRO A 173 -2.59 -10.76 10.63
CA PRO A 173 -2.90 -11.47 9.40
C PRO A 173 -3.98 -10.74 8.60
N ALA A 174 -3.62 -10.20 7.44
CA ALA A 174 -4.53 -9.40 6.62
C ALA A 174 -5.60 -10.28 5.97
N ARG A 175 -6.85 -9.82 6.05
CA ARG A 175 -7.98 -10.49 5.41
C ARG A 175 -8.08 -10.08 3.94
N VAL A 176 -8.16 -11.06 3.05
CA VAL A 176 -8.31 -10.85 1.61
C VAL A 176 -9.69 -11.36 1.17
N ALA A 177 -10.50 -10.51 0.56
CA ALA A 177 -11.80 -10.91 0.01
C ALA A 177 -11.63 -11.99 -1.06
N THR A 178 -12.21 -13.17 -0.87
CA THR A 178 -11.96 -14.34 -1.73
C THR A 178 -12.70 -14.30 -3.08
N PHE A 179 -13.70 -13.42 -3.25
CA PHE A 179 -14.53 -13.32 -4.46
C PHE A 179 -14.73 -11.87 -4.91
N GLU A 180 -14.95 -11.66 -6.21
CA GLU A 180 -15.32 -10.35 -6.78
C GLU A 180 -16.66 -9.87 -6.20
N GLY A 181 -16.74 -8.62 -5.75
CA GLY A 181 -17.94 -8.01 -5.15
C GLY A 181 -18.01 -8.00 -3.62
N TYR A 182 -17.13 -8.71 -2.92
CA TYR A 182 -17.02 -8.59 -1.45
C TYR A 182 -16.23 -7.34 -1.06
N LYS A 183 -16.74 -6.60 -0.06
CA LYS A 183 -16.05 -5.43 0.48
C LYS A 183 -14.71 -5.85 1.10
N PRO A 184 -13.62 -5.10 0.85
CA PRO A 184 -12.38 -5.29 1.57
C PRO A 184 -12.63 -5.22 3.08
N VAL A 185 -11.97 -6.10 3.83
CA VAL A 185 -12.09 -6.11 5.29
C VAL A 185 -10.82 -5.48 5.86
N PRO A 186 -10.90 -4.28 6.44
CA PRO A 186 -9.75 -3.69 7.11
C PRO A 186 -9.32 -4.56 8.28
N THR A 187 -8.02 -4.70 8.46
CA THR A 187 -7.40 -5.38 9.60
C THR A 187 -6.53 -4.35 10.32
N VAL A 188 -6.67 -4.25 11.63
CA VAL A 188 -5.80 -3.41 12.46
C VAL A 188 -4.71 -4.28 13.06
N GLY A 189 -3.46 -3.86 12.93
CA GLY A 189 -2.30 -4.53 13.48
C GLY A 189 -1.34 -3.53 14.11
N ARG A 190 -0.44 -4.03 14.96
CA ARG A 190 0.59 -3.19 15.57
C ARG A 190 1.69 -2.93 14.55
N MET A 191 2.02 -1.66 14.33
CA MET A 191 3.01 -1.29 13.34
C MET A 191 4.38 -1.92 13.64
N PRO A 192 4.96 -2.70 12.72
CA PRO A 192 6.26 -3.31 12.96
C PRO A 192 7.39 -2.29 13.05
N ALA A 193 8.43 -2.63 13.81
CA ALA A 193 9.56 -1.74 14.09
C ALA A 193 10.26 -1.22 12.83
N PHE A 194 10.42 -2.06 11.79
CA PHE A 194 11.04 -1.64 10.53
C PHE A 194 10.21 -0.56 9.82
N LEU A 195 8.88 -0.65 9.87
CA LEU A 195 7.98 0.29 9.22
C LEU A 195 7.91 1.60 10.00
N SER A 196 7.75 1.52 11.32
CA SER A 196 7.78 2.68 12.22
C SER A 196 9.09 3.46 12.08
N GLY A 197 10.23 2.77 12.17
CA GLY A 197 11.55 3.40 12.02
C GLY A 197 11.76 4.03 10.64
N TRP A 198 11.28 3.38 9.57
CA TRP A 198 11.35 3.95 8.23
C TRP A 198 10.49 5.22 8.11
N LEU A 199 9.24 5.20 8.57
CA LEU A 199 8.35 6.36 8.52
C LEU A 199 8.94 7.57 9.25
N SER A 200 9.43 7.39 10.48
CA SER A 200 10.08 8.46 11.23
C SER A 200 11.33 8.99 10.53
N SER A 201 12.12 8.12 9.89
CA SER A 201 13.33 8.53 9.15
C SER A 201 13.04 9.32 7.87
N GLN A 202 11.96 8.98 7.16
CA GLN A 202 11.67 9.55 5.84
C GLN A 202 10.79 10.80 5.92
N PHE A 203 9.82 10.82 6.84
CA PHE A 203 8.83 11.87 6.94
C PHE A 203 9.04 12.80 8.13
N GLY A 204 9.93 12.45 9.07
CA GLY A 204 10.25 13.30 10.22
C GLY A 204 9.09 13.50 11.21
N VAL A 205 8.01 12.73 11.09
CA VAL A 205 6.83 12.80 11.96
C VAL A 205 6.67 11.55 12.82
N GLU A 206 5.92 11.69 13.91
CA GLU A 206 5.56 10.58 14.79
C GLU A 206 4.19 10.03 14.42
N TYR A 207 4.15 8.74 14.06
CA TYR A 207 2.91 7.98 13.84
C TYR A 207 2.53 7.21 15.10
N GLY A 208 1.24 6.89 15.23
CA GLY A 208 0.72 6.04 16.30
C GLY A 208 1.27 4.61 16.24
N PRO A 209 1.05 3.78 17.28
CA PRO A 209 1.62 2.44 17.37
C PRO A 209 0.99 1.43 16.40
N ASP A 210 -0.16 1.76 15.80
CA ASP A 210 -0.97 0.84 15.01
C ASP A 210 -1.05 1.25 13.53
N CYS A 211 -1.45 0.31 12.69
CA CYS A 211 -1.80 0.58 11.30
C CYS A 211 -3.06 -0.21 10.89
N THR A 212 -3.83 0.38 9.98
CA THR A 212 -4.93 -0.32 9.28
C THR A 212 -4.43 -0.81 7.94
N VAL A 213 -4.70 -2.08 7.63
CA VAL A 213 -4.34 -2.69 6.36
C VAL A 213 -5.57 -3.20 5.64
N VAL A 214 -5.62 -2.92 4.33
CA VAL A 214 -6.71 -3.32 3.44
C VAL A 214 -6.14 -3.94 2.18
N ALA A 215 -6.54 -5.17 1.87
CA ALA A 215 -6.28 -5.74 0.54
C ALA A 215 -7.19 -5.06 -0.49
N ILE A 216 -6.59 -4.29 -1.40
CA ILE A 216 -7.34 -3.34 -2.24
C ILE A 216 -7.52 -3.84 -3.67
N GLU A 217 -6.53 -4.50 -4.28
CA GLU A 217 -6.58 -4.89 -5.69
C GLU A 217 -5.73 -6.13 -5.97
N ARG A 218 -5.96 -6.79 -7.11
CA ARG A 218 -5.14 -7.91 -7.60
C ARG A 218 -4.66 -7.68 -9.02
N THR A 219 -3.37 -7.87 -9.25
CA THR A 219 -2.80 -7.97 -10.60
C THR A 219 -2.53 -9.43 -10.93
N PHE A 220 -2.95 -9.88 -12.11
CA PHE A 220 -2.72 -11.23 -12.60
C PHE A 220 -1.67 -11.20 -13.72
N SER A 221 -0.85 -12.24 -13.86
CA SER A 221 -0.15 -12.47 -15.14
C SER A 221 -1.19 -12.96 -16.14
N VAL A 222 -1.57 -12.10 -17.09
CA VAL A 222 -2.38 -12.50 -18.24
C VAL A 222 -1.54 -13.34 -19.18
#